data_AF-A0A3M0Z812-F1
#
_entry.id   AF-A0A3M0Z812-F1
#
_cell.length_a   1.000
_cell.length_b   1.000
_cell.length_c   1.000
_cell.angle_alpha   90.00
_cell.angle_beta   90.00
_cell.angle_gamma   90.00
#
_symmetry.space_group_name_H-M   'P 1'
#
loop_
_entity.id
_entity.type
_entity.pdbx_description
1 polymer ?
#
loop_
_entity_poly.entity_id
_entity_poly.type
_entity_poly.pdbx_seq_one_letter_code
_entity_poly.pdbx_strand_id
1 'polypeptide(L)'
;MSVSSSGSRRVTLQDIARHCGVSKQVVSAVLNNSDRTSIRFSDETRRKVTRAAKDLGYRPNRTSKALASRQHGSFSIVFRNYFLIPQYLLNFLVEAAQKRDLLITLERFDEEIRLPRAIREDSCD
;
A
#
# COMPACT_ATOMS: atom_id res chain seq x y z
N MET A 1 -21.86 1.86 -30.25
CA MET A 1 -20.44 1.89 -30.69
C MET A 1 -19.56 1.65 -29.48
N SER A 2 -18.89 0.50 -29.49
CA SER A 2 -17.93 0.03 -28.50
C SER A 2 -16.61 0.81 -28.59
N VAL A 3 -16.02 1.15 -27.44
CA VAL A 3 -14.58 1.41 -27.35
C VAL A 3 -14.02 0.46 -26.29
N SER A 4 -13.48 -0.67 -26.75
CA SER A 4 -12.64 -1.55 -25.95
C SER A 4 -11.30 -0.85 -25.70
N SER A 5 -11.05 -0.38 -24.49
CA SER A 5 -9.71 0.06 -24.10
C SER A 5 -8.82 -1.18 -24.00
N SER A 6 -7.95 -1.40 -24.99
CA SER A 6 -6.81 -2.30 -24.85
C SER A 6 -5.85 -1.70 -23.81
N GLY A 7 -6.13 -1.94 -22.53
CA GLY A 7 -5.28 -1.48 -21.44
C GLY A 7 -3.91 -2.14 -21.56
N SER A 8 -2.87 -1.33 -21.77
CA SER A 8 -1.48 -1.77 -21.65
C SER A 8 -1.30 -2.51 -20.32
N ARG A 9 -1.08 -3.83 -20.40
CA ARG A 9 -0.94 -4.69 -19.23
C ARG A 9 0.30 -4.25 -18.46
N ARG A 10 0.10 -3.72 -17.25
CA ARG A 10 1.20 -3.35 -16.35
C ARG A 10 2.10 -4.57 -16.11
N VAL A 11 3.41 -4.35 -16.19
CA VAL A 11 4.41 -5.35 -15.85
C VAL A 11 4.25 -5.74 -14.38
N THR A 12 4.23 -7.03 -14.12
CA THR A 12 4.06 -7.63 -12.79
C THR A 12 5.37 -8.24 -12.29
N LEU A 13 5.44 -8.55 -10.99
CA LEU A 13 6.56 -9.31 -10.42
C LEU A 13 6.77 -10.67 -11.10
N GLN A 14 5.71 -11.27 -11.65
CA GLN A 14 5.78 -12.54 -12.35
C GLN A 14 6.40 -12.41 -13.74
N ASP A 15 6.26 -11.26 -14.38
CA ASP A 15 6.89 -10.96 -15.67
C ASP A 15 8.41 -10.79 -15.48
N ILE A 16 8.81 -10.08 -14.43
CA ILE A 16 10.23 -9.93 -14.05
C ILE A 16 10.83 -11.27 -13.65
N ALA A 17 10.11 -12.08 -12.86
CA ALA A 17 10.54 -13.42 -12.45
C ALA A 17 10.85 -14.31 -13.66
N ARG A 18 9.95 -14.32 -14.65
CA ARG A 18 10.15 -15.04 -15.91
C ARG A 18 11.34 -14.51 -16.71
N HIS A 19 11.49 -13.19 -16.80
CA HIS A 19 12.59 -12.56 -17.51
C HIS A 19 13.96 -12.87 -16.86
N CYS A 20 14.02 -12.94 -15.53
CA CYS A 20 15.25 -13.19 -14.79
C CYS A 20 15.55 -14.67 -14.56
N GLY A 21 14.57 -15.57 -14.74
CA GLY A 21 14.70 -17.00 -14.44
C GLY A 21 14.74 -17.29 -12.93
N VAL A 22 14.05 -16.50 -12.11
CA VAL A 22 14.00 -16.65 -10.65
C VAL A 22 12.55 -16.73 -10.16
N SER A 23 12.35 -17.10 -8.90
CA SER A 23 10.99 -17.16 -8.33
C SER A 23 10.43 -15.75 -8.07
N LYS A 24 9.10 -15.62 -8.11
CA LYS A 24 8.39 -14.38 -7.73
C LYS A 24 8.78 -13.90 -6.32
N GLN A 25 9.03 -14.83 -5.40
CA GLN A 25 9.47 -14.52 -4.04
C GLN A 25 10.85 -13.86 -4.01
N VAL A 26 11.81 -14.34 -4.82
CA VAL A 26 13.15 -13.73 -4.95
C VAL A 26 13.04 -12.33 -5.53
N VAL A 27 12.23 -12.13 -6.59
CA VAL A 27 12.00 -10.78 -7.15
C VAL A 27 11.40 -9.83 -6.11
N SER A 28 10.39 -10.31 -5.37
CA SER A 28 9.76 -9.53 -4.30
C SER A 28 10.77 -9.14 -3.21
N ALA A 29 11.61 -10.08 -2.78
CA ALA A 29 12.63 -9.85 -1.76
C ALA A 29 13.70 -8.84 -2.21
N VAL A 30 14.17 -8.96 -3.46
CA VAL A 30 15.12 -8.02 -4.07
C VAL A 30 14.53 -6.60 -4.15
N LEU A 31 13.31 -6.46 -4.67
CA LEU A 31 12.69 -5.14 -4.91
C LEU A 31 12.14 -4.48 -3.64
N ASN A 32 11.82 -5.26 -2.60
CA ASN A 32 11.37 -4.74 -1.30
C ASN A 32 12.51 -4.57 -0.29
N ASN A 33 13.77 -4.78 -0.70
CA ASN A 33 14.99 -4.54 0.07
C ASN A 33 14.94 -5.21 1.46
N SER A 34 14.88 -6.54 1.45
CA SER A 34 14.52 -7.31 2.63
C SER A 34 15.72 -7.65 3.52
N ASP A 35 16.04 -6.77 4.47
CA ASP A 35 16.66 -7.21 5.75
C ASP A 35 15.68 -8.07 6.58
N ARG A 36 14.41 -8.16 6.15
CA ARG A 36 13.30 -8.85 6.83
C ARG A 36 12.85 -10.16 6.19
N THR A 37 13.57 -10.71 5.21
CA THR A 37 13.16 -11.95 4.54
C THR A 37 14.29 -12.99 4.61
N SER A 38 13.95 -14.21 4.99
CA SER A 38 14.87 -15.35 5.14
C SER A 38 15.49 -15.84 3.82
N ILE A 39 15.19 -15.19 2.69
CA ILE A 39 15.66 -15.55 1.36
C ILE A 39 17.00 -14.85 1.10
N ARG A 40 18.07 -15.65 1.02
CA ARG A 40 19.38 -15.18 0.56
C ARG A 40 19.46 -15.25 -0.97
N PHE A 41 20.03 -14.23 -1.59
CA PHE A 41 20.29 -14.17 -3.02
C PHE A 41 21.64 -13.50 -3.28
N SER A 42 22.30 -13.85 -4.38
CA SER A 42 23.59 -13.25 -4.76
C SER A 42 23.44 -11.80 -5.19
N ASP A 43 24.53 -11.02 -5.11
CA ASP A 43 24.55 -9.67 -5.66
C ASP A 43 24.33 -9.64 -7.18
N GLU A 44 24.74 -10.70 -7.88
CA GLU A 44 24.43 -10.89 -9.28
C GLU A 44 22.92 -10.98 -9.53
N THR A 45 22.20 -11.78 -8.71
CA THR A 45 20.74 -11.90 -8.79
C THR A 45 20.06 -10.55 -8.50
N ARG A 46 20.55 -9.82 -7.49
CA ARG A 46 20.07 -8.47 -7.16
C ARG A 46 20.22 -7.53 -8.36
N ARG A 47 21.39 -7.49 -8.99
CA ARG A 47 21.65 -6.66 -10.18
C ARG A 47 20.77 -7.06 -11.35
N LYS A 48 20.63 -8.36 -11.62
CA LYS A 48 19.82 -8.90 -12.72
C LYS A 48 18.35 -8.51 -12.58
N VAL A 49 17.77 -8.69 -11.39
CA VAL A 49 16.38 -8.33 -11.10
C VAL A 49 16.15 -6.83 -11.16
N THR A 50 17.04 -6.02 -10.57
CA THR A 50 16.91 -4.55 -10.61
C THR A 50 17.00 -4.00 -12.02
N ARG A 51 17.91 -4.54 -12.85
CA ARG A 51 18.02 -4.18 -14.27
C ARG A 51 16.75 -4.57 -15.04
N ALA A 52 16.30 -5.81 -14.90
CA ALA A 52 15.08 -6.27 -15.56
C ALA A 52 13.83 -5.47 -15.17
N ALA A 53 13.70 -5.10 -13.90
CA ALA A 53 12.61 -4.25 -13.43
C ALA A 53 12.64 -2.86 -14.12
N LYS A 54 13.83 -2.29 -14.33
CA LYS A 54 14.01 -1.02 -15.03
C LYS A 54 13.71 -1.15 -16.53
N ASP A 55 14.25 -2.18 -17.18
CA ASP A 55 14.11 -2.41 -18.63
C ASP A 55 12.66 -2.70 -19.02
N LEU A 56 11.92 -3.43 -18.16
CA LEU A 56 10.50 -3.72 -18.35
C LEU A 56 9.59 -2.58 -17.87
N GLY A 57 10.14 -1.49 -17.31
CA GLY A 57 9.33 -0.37 -16.81
C GLY A 57 8.41 -0.73 -15.65
N TYR A 58 8.82 -1.67 -14.79
CA TYR A 58 8.05 -2.08 -13.62
C TYR A 58 7.84 -0.90 -12.67
N ARG A 59 6.57 -0.65 -12.33
CA ARG A 59 6.17 0.34 -11.32
C ARG A 59 5.43 -0.37 -10.19
N PRO A 60 5.96 -0.36 -8.96
CA PRO A 60 5.30 -1.01 -7.84
C PRO A 60 3.92 -0.39 -7.59
N ASN A 61 2.90 -1.24 -7.48
CA ASN A 61 1.56 -0.79 -7.13
C ASN A 61 1.53 -0.39 -5.65
N ARG A 62 1.43 0.92 -5.37
CA ARG A 62 1.41 1.45 -4.00
C ARG A 62 0.23 0.89 -3.19
N THR A 63 -0.93 0.70 -3.81
CA THR A 63 -2.13 0.13 -3.15
C THR A 63 -1.90 -1.33 -2.75
N SER A 64 -1.30 -2.15 -3.61
CA SER A 64 -0.94 -3.53 -3.28
C SER A 64 0.22 -3.62 -2.28
N LYS A 65 1.15 -2.66 -2.31
CA LYS A 65 2.27 -2.59 -1.35
C LYS A 65 1.77 -2.29 0.06
N ALA A 66 0.82 -1.37 0.20
CA ALA A 66 0.17 -1.06 1.48
C ALA A 66 -0.58 -2.28 2.05
N LEU A 67 -1.22 -3.07 1.18
CA LEU A 67 -1.94 -4.29 1.59
C LEU A 67 -0.98 -5.43 1.98
N ALA A 68 0.14 -5.58 1.26
CA ALA A 68 1.11 -6.66 1.46
C ALA A 68 2.08 -6.41 2.62
N SER A 69 2.32 -5.14 3.01
CA SER A 69 3.27 -4.82 4.07
C SER A 69 2.79 -5.20 5.47
N ARG A 70 1.50 -5.50 5.65
CA ARG A 70 0.86 -5.67 6.98
C ARG A 70 1.23 -4.56 7.97
N GLN A 71 1.68 -3.40 7.48
CA GLN A 71 1.85 -2.18 8.29
C GLN A 71 0.46 -1.58 8.44
N HIS A 72 -0.33 -2.32 9.22
CA HIS A 72 -1.67 -2.00 9.61
C HIS A 72 -1.59 -0.84 10.58
N GLY A 73 -1.88 0.34 10.05
CA GLY A 73 -2.40 1.40 10.88
C GLY A 73 -2.98 2.44 9.95
N SER A 74 -4.24 2.25 9.62
CA SER A 74 -5.08 3.35 9.17
C SER A 74 -5.85 3.84 10.37
N PHE A 75 -5.87 5.15 10.58
CA PHE A 75 -6.73 5.78 11.56
C PHE A 75 -7.71 6.68 10.82
N SER A 76 -9.00 6.46 11.05
CA SER A 76 -10.08 7.22 10.43
C SER A 76 -10.60 8.24 11.44
N ILE A 77 -10.75 9.49 11.00
CA ILE A 77 -11.49 10.51 11.74
C ILE A 77 -12.89 10.60 11.15
N VAL A 78 -13.88 10.28 11.96
CA VAL A 78 -15.29 10.47 11.59
C VAL A 78 -15.78 11.74 12.28
N PHE A 79 -16.37 12.65 11.50
CA PHE A 79 -16.84 13.93 12.02
C PHE A 79 -18.17 14.32 11.40
N ARG A 80 -18.99 15.05 12.18
CA ARG A 80 -20.23 15.65 11.70
C ARG A 80 -19.96 16.99 11.02
N ASN A 81 -19.14 17.81 11.65
CA ASN A 81 -18.83 19.15 11.19
C ASN A 81 -17.31 19.37 11.18
N TYR A 82 -16.77 19.60 9.99
CA TYR A 82 -15.34 19.85 9.79
C TYR A 82 -14.85 21.08 10.56
N PHE A 83 -15.70 22.12 10.70
CA PHE A 83 -15.36 23.36 11.39
C PHE A 83 -15.11 23.18 12.89
N LEU A 84 -15.53 22.05 13.47
CA LEU A 84 -15.30 21.75 14.89
C LEU A 84 -13.96 21.07 15.14
N ILE A 85 -13.24 20.65 14.10
CA ILE A 85 -11.91 20.06 14.26
C ILE A 85 -10.89 21.20 14.29
N PRO A 86 -10.20 21.43 15.42
CA PRO A 86 -9.19 22.48 15.46
C PRO A 86 -8.03 22.16 14.51
N GLN A 87 -7.57 23.16 13.75
CA GLN A 87 -6.51 22.96 12.75
C GLN A 87 -5.23 22.36 13.33
N TYR A 88 -4.88 22.72 14.57
CA TYR A 88 -3.69 22.19 15.25
C TYR A 88 -3.77 20.67 15.47
N LEU A 89 -4.97 20.13 15.71
CA LEU A 89 -5.19 18.70 15.93
C LEU A 89 -4.97 17.93 14.62
N LEU A 90 -5.48 18.43 13.49
CA LEU A 90 -5.25 17.82 12.18
C LEU A 90 -3.76 17.78 11.82
N ASN A 91 -3.06 18.90 12.02
CA ASN A 91 -1.63 18.99 11.74
C ASN A 91 -0.85 17.97 12.59
N PHE A 92 -1.15 17.89 13.88
CA PHE A 92 -0.53 16.92 14.79
C PHE A 92 -0.77 15.46 14.32
N LEU A 93 -2.01 15.13 13.93
CA LEU A 93 -2.35 13.79 13.47
C LEU A 93 -1.63 13.44 12.17
N VAL A 94 -1.57 14.36 11.21
CA VAL A 94 -0.84 14.17 9.94
C VAL A 94 0.64 13.93 10.19
N GLU A 95 1.28 14.73 11.05
CA GLU A 95 2.69 14.54 11.40
C GLU A 95 2.93 13.18 12.08
N ALA A 96 2.06 12.79 13.01
CA ALA A 96 2.14 11.52 13.70
C ALA A 96 1.97 10.34 12.72
N ALA A 97 1.07 10.45 11.75
CA ALA A 97 0.85 9.45 10.73
C ALA A 97 2.03 9.31 9.77
N GLN A 98 2.60 10.43 9.31
CA GLN A 98 3.78 10.43 8.42
C GLN A 98 4.99 9.75 9.09
N LYS A 99 5.22 10.02 10.38
CA LYS A 99 6.32 9.39 11.15
C LYS A 99 6.18 7.87 11.27
N ARG A 100 4.97 7.34 11.08
CA ARG A 100 4.64 5.92 11.30
C ARG A 100 4.13 5.22 10.04
N ASP A 101 4.23 5.87 8.87
CA ASP A 101 3.72 5.39 7.57
C ASP A 101 2.23 4.96 7.64
N LEU A 102 1.42 5.73 8.37
CA LEU A 102 0.00 5.47 8.59
C LEU A 102 -0.86 6.22 7.56
N LEU A 103 -1.97 5.59 7.18
CA LEU A 103 -3.00 6.23 6.35
C LEU A 103 -4.00 6.97 7.25
N ILE A 104 -4.26 8.25 6.98
CA ILE A 104 -5.38 8.99 7.58
C ILE A 104 -6.50 9.09 6.57
N THR A 105 -7.72 8.75 6.99
CA THR A 105 -8.95 9.03 6.25
C THR A 105 -9.84 9.97 7.05
N LEU A 106 -10.47 10.91 6.35
CA LEU A 106 -11.39 11.89 6.89
C LEU A 106 -12.78 11.57 6.33
N GLU A 107 -13.69 11.13 7.18
CA GLU A 107 -15.05 10.78 6.77
C GLU A 107 -16.05 11.72 7.43
N ARG A 108 -16.73 12.52 6.60
CA ARG A 108 -17.88 13.29 7.04
C ARG A 108 -19.08 12.36 7.12
N PHE A 109 -19.83 12.46 8.21
CA PHE A 109 -21.07 11.72 8.40
C PHE A 109 -22.25 12.66 8.59
N ASP A 110 -23.24 12.52 7.70
CA ASP A 110 -24.58 13.14 7.81
C ASP A 110 -25.55 12.01 8.21
N GLU A 111 -26.44 12.25 9.19
CA GLU A 111 -27.23 11.18 9.83
C GLU A 111 -28.00 10.27 8.87
N GLU A 112 -27.56 9.00 8.81
CA GLU A 112 -28.38 7.75 8.79
C GLU A 112 -27.52 6.47 8.60
N ILE A 113 -26.19 6.57 8.49
CA ILE A 113 -25.37 5.38 8.29
C ILE A 113 -25.18 4.65 9.64
N ARG A 114 -25.65 3.40 9.77
CA ARG A 114 -25.23 2.54 10.89
C ARG A 114 -23.70 2.55 10.93
N LEU A 115 -23.10 3.08 12.00
CA LEU A 115 -21.65 2.99 12.22
C LEU A 115 -21.22 1.54 11.89
N PRO A 116 -20.17 1.35 11.08
CA PRO A 116 -19.65 0.02 10.78
C PRO A 116 -19.50 -0.76 12.08
N ARG A 117 -19.85 -2.04 12.08
CA ARG A 117 -19.90 -2.85 13.31
C ARG A 117 -18.65 -2.64 14.16
N ALA A 118 -17.47 -2.59 13.56
CA ALA A 118 -16.17 -2.35 14.21
C ALA A 118 -16.00 -1.05 15.02
N ILE A 119 -16.92 -0.07 14.93
CA ILE A 119 -16.84 1.24 15.60
C ILE A 119 -17.99 1.41 16.61
N ARG A 120 -18.86 0.40 16.77
CA ARG A 120 -19.91 0.42 17.81
C ARG A 120 -19.29 0.10 19.17
N GLU A 121 -19.75 0.76 20.23
CA GLU A 121 -19.30 0.51 21.62
C GLU A 121 -19.39 -0.98 22.00
N ASP A 122 -20.34 -1.73 21.43
CA ASP A 122 -20.59 -3.16 21.70
C ASP A 122 -19.61 -4.12 20.96
N SER A 123 -18.47 -3.64 20.47
CA SER A 123 -17.60 -4.42 19.54
C SER A 123 -16.31 -4.94 20.15
N CYS A 124 -16.10 -4.66 21.44
CA CYS A 124 -15.02 -5.26 22.22
C CYS A 124 -15.62 -6.32 23.15
N ASP A 125 -15.90 -7.49 22.57
CA ASP A 125 -16.03 -8.76 23.31
C ASP A 125 -14.87 -9.70 22.92
#